data_AF-A0AA43HXS8-F1
#
_entry.id   AF-A0AA43HXS8-F1
#
_cell.length_a   1.000
_cell.length_b   1.000
_cell.length_c   1.000
_cell.angle_alpha   90.00
_cell.angle_beta   90.00
_cell.angle_gamma   90.00
#
_symmetry.space_group_name_H-M   'P 1'
#
loop_
_entity.id
_entity.type
_entity.pdbx_description
1 polymer ?
#
loop_
_entity_poly.entity_id
_entity_poly.type
_entity_poly.pdbx_seq_one_letter_code
_entity_poly.pdbx_strand_id
1 'polypeptide(L)'
;MKQDRDFLHDQLIKLGDMMGDGLHHEPGGRWISREYNKICRILYPDMMPKKDFTKRNKAVEKWCSLHQCSQCNGKLRQTRSGSMRVICLDCGTKYQLSKSK
;
A
#
# COMPACT_ATOMS: atom_id res chain seq x y z
N MET A 1 -27.09 -3.19 11.65
CA MET A 1 -25.86 -3.51 12.41
C MET A 1 -25.51 -5.00 12.53
N LYS A 2 -26.46 -5.96 12.51
CA LYS A 2 -26.14 -7.40 12.29
C LYS A 2 -26.41 -7.83 10.83
N GLN A 3 -27.53 -7.34 10.29
CA GLN A 3 -27.94 -7.51 8.89
C GLN A 3 -26.86 -7.06 7.88
N ASP A 4 -26.11 -5.98 8.16
CA ASP A 4 -25.07 -5.49 7.25
C ASP A 4 -23.86 -6.43 7.17
N ARG A 5 -23.50 -7.05 8.29
CA ARG A 5 -22.38 -8.01 8.35
C ARG A 5 -22.77 -9.32 7.69
N ASP A 6 -23.98 -9.81 7.94
CA ASP A 6 -24.49 -11.06 7.35
C ASP A 6 -24.65 -10.90 5.84
N PHE A 7 -25.12 -9.74 5.37
CA PHE A 7 -25.18 -9.40 3.94
C PHE A 7 -23.80 -9.41 3.27
N LEU A 8 -22.82 -8.75 3.88
CA LEU A 8 -21.43 -8.77 3.39
C LEU A 8 -20.85 -10.18 3.39
N HIS A 9 -21.20 -11.01 4.38
CA HIS A 9 -20.74 -12.39 4.44
C HIS A 9 -21.33 -13.25 3.32
N ASP A 10 -22.63 -13.10 3.02
CA ASP A 10 -23.28 -13.77 1.89
C ASP A 10 -22.68 -13.32 0.54
N GLN A 11 -22.42 -12.02 0.38
CA GLN A 11 -21.70 -11.50 -0.79
C GLN A 11 -20.30 -12.12 -0.92
N LEU A 12 -19.59 -12.28 0.19
CA LEU A 12 -18.27 -12.88 0.19
C LEU A 12 -18.29 -14.33 -0.30
N ILE A 13 -19.28 -15.13 0.14
CA ILE A 13 -19.47 -16.51 -0.31
C ILE A 13 -19.69 -16.56 -1.81
N LYS A 14 -20.66 -15.78 -2.33
CA LYS A 14 -20.98 -15.73 -3.77
C LYS A 14 -19.78 -15.33 -4.63
N LEU A 15 -19.00 -14.33 -4.18
CA LEU A 15 -17.76 -13.94 -4.86
C LEU A 15 -16.70 -15.04 -4.81
N GLY A 16 -16.64 -15.79 -3.70
CA GLY A 16 -15.79 -16.97 -3.55
C GLY A 16 -16.16 -18.09 -4.53
N ASP A 17 -17.44 -18.37 -4.70
CA ASP A 17 -17.95 -19.35 -5.67
C ASP A 17 -17.56 -18.95 -7.10
N MET A 18 -17.81 -17.68 -7.47
CA MET A 18 -17.39 -17.14 -8.77
C MET A 18 -15.86 -17.21 -8.99
N MET A 19 -15.06 -17.05 -7.92
CA MET A 19 -13.61 -17.25 -8.01
C MET A 19 -13.24 -18.72 -8.20
N GLY A 20 -13.94 -19.63 -7.52
CA GLY A 20 -13.79 -21.08 -7.65
C GLY A 20 -14.11 -21.58 -9.06
N ASP A 21 -15.12 -20.98 -9.70
CA ASP A 21 -15.48 -21.22 -11.09
C ASP A 21 -14.47 -20.64 -12.10
N GLY A 22 -13.46 -19.89 -11.63
CA GLY A 22 -12.41 -19.33 -12.48
C GLY A 22 -12.75 -18.01 -13.17
N LEU A 23 -13.95 -17.46 -12.96
CA LEU A 23 -14.42 -16.23 -13.63
C LEU A 23 -13.49 -15.03 -13.41
N HIS A 24 -12.78 -14.99 -12.27
CA HIS A 24 -11.84 -13.91 -11.97
C HIS A 24 -10.57 -13.88 -12.84
N HIS A 25 -10.29 -14.96 -13.58
CA HIS A 25 -9.20 -15.05 -14.57
C HIS A 25 -9.64 -14.65 -15.98
N GLU A 26 -10.95 -14.60 -16.24
CA GLU A 26 -11.48 -14.24 -17.55
C GLU A 26 -11.25 -12.75 -17.88
N PRO A 27 -11.23 -12.38 -19.16
CA PRO A 27 -11.20 -10.98 -19.57
C PRO A 27 -12.34 -10.19 -18.92
N GLY A 28 -11.99 -9.17 -18.14
CA GLY A 28 -12.96 -8.36 -17.39
C GLY A 28 -13.31 -8.90 -16.00
N GLY A 29 -13.06 -10.17 -15.68
CA GLY A 29 -13.40 -10.81 -14.40
C GLY A 29 -12.60 -10.33 -13.19
N ARG A 30 -11.57 -9.49 -13.40
CA ARG A 30 -10.68 -9.01 -12.34
C ARG A 30 -11.41 -8.25 -11.21
N TRP A 31 -12.61 -7.71 -11.47
CA TRP A 31 -13.40 -7.05 -10.44
C TRP A 31 -13.85 -8.00 -9.32
N ILE A 32 -14.07 -9.28 -9.62
CA ILE A 32 -14.53 -10.30 -8.65
C ILE A 32 -13.51 -10.43 -7.52
N SER A 33 -12.25 -10.68 -7.86
CA SER A 33 -11.17 -10.76 -6.88
C SER A 33 -10.93 -9.45 -6.13
N ARG A 34 -11.18 -8.29 -6.76
CA ARG A 34 -11.04 -6.98 -6.09
C ARG A 34 -12.13 -6.77 -5.05
N GLU A 35 -13.39 -7.08 -5.38
CA GLU A 35 -14.50 -6.92 -4.46
C GLU A 35 -14.43 -7.94 -3.32
N TYR A 36 -14.06 -9.20 -3.62
CA TYR A 36 -13.80 -10.22 -2.60
C TYR A 36 -12.80 -9.72 -1.55
N ASN A 37 -11.65 -9.23 -2.00
CA ASN A 37 -10.61 -8.69 -1.11
C ASN A 37 -11.09 -7.47 -0.31
N LYS A 38 -11.94 -6.63 -0.87
CA LYS A 38 -12.50 -5.46 -0.19
C LYS A 38 -13.46 -5.89 0.93
N ILE A 39 -14.36 -6.83 0.66
CA ILE A 39 -15.30 -7.36 1.65
C ILE A 39 -14.55 -8.11 2.75
N CYS A 40 -13.54 -8.92 2.41
CA CYS A 40 -12.65 -9.56 3.39
C CYS A 40 -12.02 -8.56 4.37
N ARG A 41 -11.55 -7.39 3.89
CA ARG A 41 -10.98 -6.34 4.75
C ARG A 41 -11.98 -5.73 5.71
N ILE A 42 -13.25 -5.65 5.31
CA ILE A 42 -14.32 -5.09 6.12
C ILE A 42 -14.73 -6.10 7.20
N LEU A 43 -14.89 -7.37 6.82
CA LEU A 43 -15.33 -8.44 7.72
C LEU A 43 -14.24 -8.95 8.66
N TYR A 44 -12.99 -9.01 8.17
CA TYR A 44 -11.85 -9.64 8.84
C TYR A 44 -10.60 -8.74 8.79
N PRO A 45 -10.64 -7.52 9.36
CA PRO A 45 -9.52 -6.57 9.30
C PRO A 45 -8.24 -7.12 9.95
N ASP A 46 -8.36 -7.93 11.00
CA ASP A 46 -7.22 -8.50 11.74
C ASP A 46 -6.43 -9.52 10.92
N MET A 47 -7.09 -10.19 9.97
CA MET A 47 -6.42 -11.14 9.06
C MET A 47 -5.57 -10.43 7.99
N MET A 48 -5.75 -9.11 7.81
CA MET A 48 -5.00 -8.32 6.84
C MET A 48 -4.13 -7.28 7.55
N PRO A 49 -3.01 -7.71 8.18
CA PRO A 49 -2.14 -6.80 8.91
C PRO A 49 -1.63 -5.69 7.98
N LYS A 50 -1.59 -4.47 8.51
CA LYS A 50 -1.03 -3.32 7.80
C LYS A 50 0.43 -3.60 7.46
N LYS A 51 0.85 -3.20 6.26
CA LYS A 51 2.26 -3.31 5.86
C LYS A 51 3.14 -2.53 6.83
N ASP A 52 4.07 -3.21 7.46
CA ASP A 52 5.07 -2.58 8.29
C ASP A 52 6.17 -1.94 7.42
N PHE A 53 6.31 -0.62 7.54
CA PHE A 53 7.34 0.15 6.85
C PHE A 53 8.46 0.63 7.78
N THR A 54 8.47 0.20 9.04
CA THR A 54 9.39 0.70 10.08
C THR A 54 10.85 0.54 9.68
N LYS A 55 11.25 -0.65 9.20
CA LYS A 55 12.62 -0.90 8.73
C LYS A 55 13.03 0.05 7.58
N ARG A 56 12.13 0.27 6.62
CA ARG A 56 12.39 1.16 5.47
C ARG A 56 12.47 2.62 5.89
N ASN A 57 11.57 3.07 6.75
CA ASN A 57 11.57 4.45 7.23
C ASN A 57 12.85 4.77 7.99
N LYS A 58 13.29 3.89 8.91
CA LYS A 58 14.56 4.04 9.63
C LYS A 58 15.76 4.10 8.68
N ALA A 59 15.78 3.28 7.63
CA ALA A 59 16.85 3.30 6.64
C ALA A 59 16.90 4.63 5.85
N VAL A 60 15.74 5.14 5.42
CA VAL A 60 15.66 6.42 4.71
C VAL A 60 15.99 7.59 5.62
N GLU A 61 15.53 7.55 6.87
CA GLU A 61 15.86 8.57 7.88
C GLU A 61 17.38 8.61 8.15
N LYS A 62 18.02 7.45 8.35
CA LYS A 62 19.49 7.36 8.47
C LYS A 62 20.19 7.93 7.24
N TRP A 63 19.67 7.67 6.04
CA TRP A 63 20.23 8.22 4.80
C TRP A 63 20.09 9.75 4.74
N CYS A 64 18.93 10.30 5.10
CA CYS A 64 18.67 11.74 5.17
C CYS A 64 19.57 12.45 6.19
N SER A 65 19.95 11.81 7.28
CA SER A 65 20.88 12.39 8.26
C SER A 65 22.33 12.46 7.76
N LEU A 66 22.70 11.58 6.83
CA LEU A 66 24.06 11.52 6.26
C LEU A 66 24.23 12.39 5.02
N HIS A 67 23.14 12.76 4.34
CA HIS A 67 23.18 13.46 3.06
C HIS A 67 22.42 14.78 3.11
N GLN A 68 23.01 15.81 2.53
CA GLN A 68 22.36 17.09 2.30
C GLN A 68 21.85 17.18 0.86
N CYS A 69 20.96 18.13 0.60
CA CYS A 69 20.53 18.41 -0.77
C CYS A 69 21.72 18.83 -1.64
N SER A 70 21.86 18.20 -2.81
CA SER A 70 22.94 18.50 -3.76
C SER A 70 22.84 19.90 -4.40
N GLN A 71 21.67 20.53 -4.34
CA GLN A 71 21.38 21.81 -5.00
C GLN A 71 21.47 23.01 -4.04
N CYS A 72 21.12 22.82 -2.76
CA CYS A 72 20.99 23.93 -1.81
C CYS A 72 21.51 23.61 -0.40
N ASN A 73 22.14 22.45 -0.20
CA ASN A 73 22.58 21.93 1.10
C ASN A 73 21.48 21.81 2.18
N GLY A 74 20.22 21.97 1.78
CA GLY A 74 19.05 21.88 2.63
C GLY A 74 18.77 20.49 3.20
N LYS A 75 17.88 20.45 4.20
CA LYS A 75 17.50 19.21 4.89
C LYS A 75 16.61 18.33 4.01
N LEU A 76 16.89 17.02 4.01
CA LEU A 76 16.14 16.03 3.25
C LEU A 76 15.15 15.29 4.16
N ARG A 77 13.94 15.03 3.66
CA ARG A 77 12.91 14.26 4.36
C ARG A 77 12.26 13.24 3.42
N GLN A 78 11.86 12.09 3.95
CA GLN A 78 11.02 11.15 3.20
C GLN A 78 9.65 11.76 2.85
N THR A 79 9.21 11.58 1.60
CA THR A 79 7.93 12.12 1.09
C THR A 79 6.69 11.53 1.77
N ARG A 80 6.69 10.22 1.99
CA ARG A 80 5.64 9.47 2.73
C ARG A 80 6.23 8.21 3.32
N SER A 81 5.64 7.68 4.39
CA SER A 81 6.06 6.42 5.00
C SER A 81 6.11 5.29 3.96
N GLY A 82 7.17 4.49 4.01
CA GLY A 82 7.42 3.39 3.08
C GLY A 82 7.94 3.81 1.70
N SER A 83 8.10 5.11 1.43
CA SER A 83 8.62 5.63 0.17
C SER A 83 10.15 5.61 0.13
N MET A 84 10.71 5.31 -1.04
CA MET A 84 12.14 5.54 -1.30
C MET A 84 12.41 6.90 -1.93
N ARG A 85 11.40 7.80 -1.95
CA ARG A 85 11.54 9.17 -2.42
C ARG A 85 11.74 10.12 -1.25
N VAL A 86 12.78 10.94 -1.35
CA VAL A 86 13.06 12.03 -0.43
C VAL A 86 12.87 13.37 -1.13
N ILE A 87 12.52 14.39 -0.36
CA ILE A 87 12.33 15.77 -0.81
C ILE A 87 13.19 16.69 0.05
N CYS A 88 13.80 17.68 -0.57
CA CYS A 88 14.43 18.77 0.15
C CYS A 88 13.38 19.76 0.64
N LEU A 89 13.45 20.15 1.91
CA LEU A 89 12.50 21.10 2.50
C LEU A 89 12.74 22.53 1.99
N ASP A 90 13.97 22.86 1.60
CA ASP A 90 14.37 24.22 1.23
C ASP A 90 14.13 24.51 -0.27
N CYS A 91 14.55 23.59 -1.16
CA CYS A 91 14.39 23.78 -2.62
C CYS A 91 13.29 22.93 -3.26
N GLY A 92 12.63 22.04 -2.52
CA GLY A 92 11.58 21.17 -3.06
C GLY A 92 12.06 20.07 -4.02
N THR A 93 13.36 19.97 -4.29
CA THR A 93 13.94 18.94 -5.18
C THR A 93 13.66 17.54 -4.62
N LYS A 94 13.24 16.64 -5.50
CA LYS A 94 12.91 15.25 -5.16
C LYS A 94 14.02 14.30 -5.64
N TYR A 95 14.41 13.37 -4.79
CA TYR A 95 15.39 12.32 -5.10
C TYR A 95 14.78 10.94 -4.90
N GLN A 96 15.16 10.00 -5.76
CA GLN A 96 14.74 8.61 -5.71
C GLN A 96 15.91 7.75 -5.22
N LEU A 97 15.75 7.07 -4.09
CA LEU A 97 16.77 6.22 -3.46
C LEU A 97 16.74 4.76 -3.93
N SER A 98 15.87 4.40 -4.88
CA SER A 98 15.90 3.06 -5.45
C SER A 98 17.14 2.90 -6.32
N LYS A 99 17.74 1.70 -6.33
CA LYS A 99 18.73 1.35 -7.35
C LYS A 99 18.13 1.62 -8.74
N SER A 100 18.75 2.48 -9.53
CA SER A 100 18.71 2.28 -10.98
C SER A 100 19.28 0.88 -11.23
N LYS A 101 18.55 0.08 -12.01
CA LYS A 101 19.00 -1.25 -12.43
C LYS A 101 20.38 -1.16 -13.08
#